data_AF-S4PSD8-F1
#
_entry.id   AF-S4PSD8-F1
#
_cell.length_a   1.000
_cell.length_b   1.000
_cell.length_c   1.000
_cell.angle_alpha   90.00
_cell.angle_beta   90.00
_cell.angle_gamma   90.00
#
_symmetry.space_group_name_H-M   'P 1'
#
loop_
_entity.id
_entity.type
_entity.pdbx_description
1 polymer ?
#
loop_
_entity_poly.entity_id
_entity_poly.type
_entity_poly.pdbx_seq_one_letter_code
_entity_poly.pdbx_strand_id
1 'polypeptide(L)'
;MSRKEKNEIKEIIQEFIRKDENGIPIEEENFEEALRAVNTALVPTFLPVKIQELLYCSSATNLTKDSLPFWIMCSALRNFIEAEGKSKLPLRGVLPDMTSSTEHYVKLQSMYRTQAVMEAEIVYRKVQEIVAQLHCESISETEVKLFCRHSHDLHLIRGSNIAMEYQLGSNSVASYIARYLEEPDVMMVHYILLRAAEIFRSEHCRAPGEWEPEADIAKLKTCVSRLLTDISCSPFPKDDHIHEMCRYGGAEIHSVSAFLGGCIAQEAIKIVTKQYNPVNNTFIYDGASTNTATFTF
;
A
#
# COMPACT_ATOMS: atom_id res chain seq x y z
N MET A 1 14.96 -13.29 -18.26
CA MET A 1 16.43 -13.38 -18.39
C MET A 1 17.00 -14.08 -17.17
N SER A 2 17.72 -15.16 -17.39
CA SER A 2 18.35 -15.98 -16.35
C SER A 2 19.55 -15.27 -15.73
N ARG A 3 19.99 -15.75 -14.56
CA ARG A 3 21.22 -15.26 -13.92
C ARG A 3 22.45 -15.45 -14.82
N LYS A 4 22.47 -16.53 -15.61
CA LYS A 4 23.57 -16.84 -16.53
C LYS A 4 23.67 -15.79 -17.64
N GLU A 5 22.56 -15.50 -18.33
CA GLU A 5 22.51 -14.47 -19.38
C GLU A 5 22.90 -13.09 -18.84
N LYS A 6 22.46 -12.74 -17.62
CA LYS A 6 22.87 -11.48 -16.98
C LYS A 6 24.37 -11.42 -16.72
N ASN A 7 25.01 -12.53 -16.37
CA ASN A 7 26.45 -12.58 -16.17
C ASN A 7 27.21 -12.48 -17.50
N GLU A 8 26.73 -13.14 -18.55
CA GLU A 8 27.30 -13.01 -19.91
C GLU A 8 27.26 -11.56 -20.39
N ILE A 9 26.17 -10.82 -20.13
CA ILE A 9 26.10 -9.39 -20.45
C ILE A 9 27.09 -8.56 -19.61
N LYS A 10 27.30 -8.91 -18.34
CA LYS A 10 28.30 -8.22 -17.50
C LYS A 10 29.71 -8.45 -18.03
N GLU A 11 30.03 -9.66 -18.45
CA GLU A 11 31.31 -10.00 -19.08
C GLU A 11 31.52 -9.18 -20.36
N ILE A 12 30.50 -9.11 -21.23
CA ILE A 12 30.54 -8.26 -22.43
C ILE A 12 30.82 -6.80 -22.08
N ILE A 13 30.12 -6.23 -21.08
CA ILE A 13 30.35 -4.83 -20.66
C ILE A 13 31.78 -4.63 -20.15
N GLN A 14 32.33 -5.59 -19.40
CA GLN A 14 33.70 -5.52 -18.88
C GLN A 14 34.75 -5.55 -20.00
N GLU A 15 34.49 -6.25 -21.10
CA GLU A 15 35.42 -6.29 -22.25
C GLU A 15 35.59 -4.92 -22.94
N PHE A 16 34.60 -4.03 -22.81
CA PHE A 16 34.65 -2.68 -23.38
C PHE A 16 35.35 -1.64 -22.49
N ILE A 17 35.73 -2.01 -21.26
CA ILE A 17 36.50 -1.11 -20.38
C ILE A 17 37.87 -0.86 -21.00
N ARG A 18 38.26 0.42 -21.08
CA ARG A 18 39.54 0.80 -21.68
C ARG A 18 40.70 0.25 -20.85
N LYS A 19 41.80 -0.11 -21.51
CA LYS A 19 43.03 -0.57 -20.85
C LYS A 19 44.12 0.48 -21.01
N ASP A 20 44.96 0.60 -19.98
CA ASP A 20 46.14 1.46 -20.01
C ASP A 20 47.28 0.84 -20.86
N GLU A 21 48.43 1.53 -20.92
CA GLU A 21 49.62 1.10 -21.67
C GLU A 21 50.19 -0.25 -21.22
N ASN A 22 49.87 -0.69 -20.00
CA ASN A 22 50.30 -1.97 -19.41
C ASN A 22 49.23 -3.07 -19.56
N GLY A 23 48.10 -2.77 -20.21
CA GLY A 23 46.99 -3.71 -20.38
C GLY A 23 46.08 -3.84 -19.15
N ILE A 24 46.19 -2.94 -18.17
CA ILE A 24 45.38 -2.92 -16.96
C ILE A 24 44.09 -2.13 -17.23
N PRO A 25 42.90 -2.66 -16.90
CA PRO A 25 41.64 -1.92 -17.04
C PRO A 25 41.67 -0.59 -16.27
N ILE A 26 41.28 0.49 -16.94
CA ILE A 26 41.10 1.81 -16.35
C ILE A 26 39.82 1.79 -15.53
N GLU A 27 39.85 2.40 -14.35
CA GLU A 27 38.67 2.55 -13.50
C GLU A 27 37.71 3.59 -14.13
N GLU A 28 36.54 3.12 -14.57
CA GLU A 28 35.53 3.93 -15.22
C GLU A 28 34.19 3.79 -14.44
N GLU A 29 33.88 4.78 -13.60
CA GLU A 29 32.70 4.75 -12.71
C GLU A 29 31.38 4.49 -13.43
N ASN A 30 31.22 5.01 -14.66
CA ASN A 30 30.03 4.79 -15.49
C ASN A 30 29.88 3.32 -15.92
N PHE A 31 30.98 2.60 -16.18
CA PHE A 31 30.95 1.16 -16.45
C PHE A 31 30.61 0.36 -15.20
N GLU A 32 31.13 0.75 -14.03
CA GLU A 32 30.75 0.12 -12.76
C GLU A 32 29.26 0.32 -12.43
N GLU A 33 28.72 1.50 -12.70
CA GLU A 33 27.29 1.78 -12.58
C GLU A 33 26.48 0.91 -13.56
N ALA A 34 26.91 0.79 -14.82
CA ALA A 34 26.27 -0.07 -15.81
C ALA A 34 26.24 -1.54 -15.36
N LEU A 35 27.34 -2.08 -14.83
CA LEU A 35 27.44 -3.45 -14.32
C LEU A 35 26.48 -3.70 -13.15
N ARG A 36 26.32 -2.73 -12.26
CA ARG A 36 25.33 -2.78 -11.17
C ARG A 36 23.90 -2.75 -11.74
N ALA A 37 23.65 -1.90 -12.73
CA ALA A 37 22.35 -1.71 -13.35
C ALA A 37 21.85 -2.91 -14.17
N VAL A 38 22.72 -3.81 -14.67
CA VAL A 38 22.31 -5.03 -15.41
C VAL A 38 21.19 -5.81 -14.69
N ASN A 39 21.22 -5.83 -13.35
CA ASN A 39 20.24 -6.56 -12.57
C ASN A 39 18.82 -5.97 -12.65
N THR A 40 18.70 -4.64 -12.81
CA THR A 40 17.46 -3.87 -12.76
C THR A 40 17.03 -3.32 -14.13
N ALA A 41 17.98 -2.86 -14.95
CA ALA A 41 17.72 -2.22 -16.25
C ALA A 41 17.24 -3.20 -17.33
N LEU A 42 17.58 -4.49 -17.21
CA LEU A 42 17.16 -5.52 -18.17
C LEU A 42 15.81 -6.17 -17.82
N VAL A 43 15.11 -5.67 -16.80
CA VAL A 43 13.76 -6.13 -16.49
C VAL A 43 12.82 -5.63 -17.60
N PRO A 44 12.11 -6.52 -18.32
CA PRO A 44 11.20 -6.10 -19.38
C PRO A 44 10.14 -5.14 -18.83
N THR A 45 9.76 -4.13 -19.62
CA THR A 45 8.61 -3.30 -19.28
C THR A 45 7.32 -4.10 -19.48
N PHE A 46 6.52 -4.24 -18.42
CA PHE A 46 5.23 -4.92 -18.43
C PHE A 46 4.16 -4.08 -17.71
N LEU A 47 2.88 -4.40 -17.94
CA LEU A 47 1.76 -3.85 -17.19
C LEU A 47 1.61 -4.62 -15.86
N PRO A 48 1.79 -4.00 -14.69
CA PRO A 48 1.65 -4.70 -13.42
C PRO A 48 0.22 -5.22 -13.19
N VAL A 49 0.09 -6.43 -12.66
CA VAL A 49 -1.21 -7.10 -12.43
C VAL A 49 -2.17 -6.24 -11.61
N LYS A 50 -1.68 -5.61 -10.54
CA LYS A 50 -2.48 -4.71 -9.69
C LYS A 50 -3.07 -3.53 -10.47
N ILE A 51 -2.31 -2.97 -11.42
CA ILE A 51 -2.79 -1.88 -12.27
C ILE A 51 -3.78 -2.44 -13.29
N GLN A 52 -3.53 -3.62 -13.86
CA GLN A 52 -4.49 -4.29 -14.73
C GLN A 52 -5.82 -4.53 -14.02
N GLU A 53 -5.85 -5.10 -12.82
CA GLU A 53 -7.08 -5.30 -12.04
C GLU A 53 -7.85 -3.98 -11.81
N LEU A 54 -7.12 -2.88 -11.59
CA LEU A 54 -7.70 -1.54 -11.41
C LEU A 54 -8.33 -0.99 -12.70
N LEU A 55 -7.62 -1.11 -13.83
CA LEU A 55 -8.06 -0.57 -15.13
C LEU A 55 -9.21 -1.36 -15.78
N TYR A 56 -9.35 -2.63 -15.41
CA TYR A 56 -10.38 -3.53 -15.95
C TYR A 56 -11.52 -3.83 -14.96
N CYS A 57 -11.57 -3.12 -13.82
CA CYS A 57 -12.70 -3.24 -12.90
C CYS A 57 -13.96 -2.51 -13.43
N SER A 58 -15.13 -2.89 -12.92
CA SER A 58 -16.42 -2.34 -13.36
C SER A 58 -16.51 -0.81 -13.28
N SER A 59 -15.87 -0.18 -12.28
CA SER A 59 -15.84 1.28 -12.14
C SER A 59 -15.04 1.98 -13.24
N ALA A 60 -14.05 1.31 -13.84
CA ALA A 60 -13.26 1.83 -14.95
C ALA A 60 -13.81 1.42 -16.33
N THR A 61 -14.66 0.40 -16.42
CA THR A 61 -15.26 -0.06 -17.68
C THR A 61 -16.63 0.57 -17.92
N ASN A 62 -17.46 0.66 -16.87
CA ASN A 62 -18.86 1.04 -16.97
C ASN A 62 -19.01 2.47 -16.45
N LEU A 63 -18.47 3.42 -17.22
CA LEU A 63 -18.54 4.82 -16.85
C LEU A 63 -19.96 5.39 -17.03
N THR A 64 -20.28 6.33 -16.15
CA THR A 64 -21.52 7.11 -16.13
C THR A 64 -21.17 8.59 -15.98
N LYS A 65 -22.15 9.48 -16.16
CA LYS A 65 -21.98 10.92 -15.93
C LYS A 65 -21.52 11.28 -14.51
N ASP A 66 -21.81 10.41 -13.53
CA ASP A 66 -21.50 10.60 -12.11
C ASP A 66 -20.17 9.94 -11.72
N SER A 67 -19.42 9.39 -12.69
CA SER A 67 -18.15 8.74 -12.44
C SER A 67 -17.07 9.74 -12.04
N LEU A 68 -16.29 9.39 -11.01
CA LEU A 68 -15.20 10.23 -10.53
C LEU A 68 -14.11 10.44 -11.60
N PRO A 69 -13.43 11.61 -11.61
CA PRO A 69 -12.33 11.90 -12.54
C PRO A 69 -11.26 10.81 -12.61
N PHE A 70 -10.96 10.20 -11.46
CA PHE A 70 -10.02 9.07 -11.35
C PHE A 70 -10.40 7.90 -12.29
N TRP A 71 -11.68 7.51 -12.32
CA TRP A 71 -12.15 6.39 -13.12
C TRP A 71 -12.18 6.71 -14.62
N ILE A 72 -12.51 7.96 -14.96
CA ILE A 72 -12.43 8.47 -16.33
C ILE A 72 -10.98 8.39 -16.83
N MET A 73 -10.01 8.87 -16.03
CA MET A 73 -8.59 8.77 -16.35
C MET A 73 -8.11 7.32 -16.46
N CYS A 74 -8.60 6.41 -15.61
CA CYS A 74 -8.32 4.97 -15.72
C CYS A 74 -8.83 4.39 -17.04
N SER A 75 -10.05 4.72 -17.46
CA SER A 75 -10.59 4.26 -18.74
C SER A 75 -9.80 4.82 -19.93
N ALA A 76 -9.43 6.10 -19.89
CA ALA A 76 -8.60 6.72 -20.93
C ALA A 76 -7.21 6.07 -21.02
N LEU A 77 -6.61 5.77 -19.86
CA LEU A 77 -5.33 5.06 -19.77
C LEU A 77 -5.43 3.65 -20.33
N ARG A 78 -6.50 2.89 -20.04
CA ARG A 78 -6.76 1.59 -20.67
C ARG A 78 -6.81 1.71 -22.19
N ASN A 79 -7.57 2.67 -22.71
CA ASN A 79 -7.69 2.89 -24.15
C ASN A 79 -6.34 3.26 -24.80
N PHE A 80 -5.45 3.97 -24.09
CA PHE A 80 -4.08 4.21 -24.54
C PHE A 80 -3.25 2.93 -24.56
N ILE A 81 -3.29 2.13 -23.49
CA ILE A 81 -2.52 0.87 -23.39
C ILE A 81 -2.88 -0.08 -24.54
N GLU A 82 -4.16 -0.19 -24.88
CA GLU A 82 -4.68 -1.07 -25.93
C GLU A 82 -4.38 -0.57 -27.35
N ALA A 83 -4.25 0.75 -27.54
CA ALA A 83 -3.99 1.35 -28.86
C ALA A 83 -2.50 1.72 -29.02
N GLU A 84 -2.09 2.89 -28.53
CA GLU A 84 -0.75 3.46 -28.79
C GLU A 84 0.34 2.88 -27.88
N GLY A 85 -0.03 2.49 -26.66
CA GLY A 85 0.86 2.06 -25.59
C GLY A 85 1.44 0.66 -25.75
N LYS A 86 0.98 -0.13 -26.73
CA LYS A 86 1.46 -1.50 -27.01
C LYS A 86 1.49 -2.38 -25.75
N SER A 87 0.37 -2.37 -25.00
CA SER A 87 0.21 -3.07 -23.72
C SER A 87 1.13 -2.59 -22.59
N LYS A 88 1.57 -1.33 -22.64
CA LYS A 88 2.43 -0.70 -21.62
C LYS A 88 1.84 0.63 -21.15
N LEU A 89 2.19 0.99 -19.92
CA LEU A 89 1.85 2.28 -19.33
C LEU A 89 2.62 3.43 -20.01
N PRO A 90 2.08 4.66 -19.99
CA PRO A 90 2.79 5.85 -20.41
C PRO A 90 4.12 6.00 -19.68
N LEU A 91 5.12 6.51 -20.38
CA LEU A 91 6.45 6.74 -19.85
C LEU A 91 6.42 7.76 -18.71
N ARG A 92 7.10 7.44 -17.61
CA ARG A 92 7.24 8.34 -16.44
C ARG A 92 7.98 9.65 -16.78
N GLY A 93 8.87 9.61 -17.77
CA GLY A 93 9.66 10.76 -18.23
C GLY A 93 10.80 11.20 -17.31
N VAL A 94 11.02 10.50 -16.19
CA VAL A 94 12.09 10.78 -15.23
C VAL A 94 13.15 9.68 -15.32
N LEU A 95 14.42 10.07 -15.34
CA LEU A 95 15.56 9.18 -15.26
C LEU A 95 16.27 9.33 -13.90
N PRO A 96 16.85 8.25 -13.35
CA PRO A 96 17.75 8.37 -12.21
C PRO A 96 19.01 9.16 -12.59
N ASP A 97 19.71 9.66 -11.57
CA ASP A 97 21.05 10.20 -11.76
C ASP A 97 22.02 9.10 -12.22
N MET A 98 23.05 9.47 -12.99
CA MET A 98 24.06 8.54 -13.50
C MET A 98 25.36 9.27 -13.84
N THR A 99 26.51 8.58 -13.72
CA THR A 99 27.80 9.15 -14.08
C THR A 99 27.89 9.36 -15.60
N SER A 100 27.77 10.62 -16.02
CA SER A 100 27.80 11.03 -17.42
C SER A 100 28.24 12.49 -17.56
N SER A 101 28.58 12.93 -18.77
CA SER A 101 28.75 14.37 -19.00
C SER A 101 27.38 15.06 -18.96
N THR A 102 27.37 16.32 -18.55
CA THR A 102 26.14 17.13 -18.48
C THR A 102 25.39 17.14 -19.80
N GLU A 103 26.09 17.26 -20.93
CA GLU A 103 25.48 17.27 -22.27
C GLU A 103 24.75 15.95 -22.58
N HIS A 104 25.40 14.80 -22.37
CA HIS A 104 24.80 13.49 -22.64
C HIS A 104 23.62 13.22 -21.71
N TYR A 105 23.75 13.54 -20.42
CA TYR A 105 22.69 13.37 -19.44
C TYR A 105 21.45 14.20 -19.79
N VAL A 106 21.63 15.50 -20.07
CA VAL A 106 20.52 16.40 -20.42
C VAL A 106 19.85 15.97 -21.73
N LYS A 107 20.63 15.56 -22.73
CA LYS A 107 20.08 15.05 -24.00
C LYS A 107 19.24 13.80 -23.78
N LEU A 108 19.74 12.83 -23.01
CA LEU A 108 19.02 11.60 -22.68
C LEU A 108 17.74 11.89 -21.88
N GLN A 109 17.83 12.72 -20.84
CA GLN A 109 16.69 13.15 -20.03
C GLN A 109 15.62 13.85 -20.89
N SER A 110 16.02 14.71 -21.82
CA SER A 110 15.10 15.39 -22.71
C SER A 110 14.34 14.42 -23.62
N MET A 111 14.98 13.35 -24.10
CA MET A 111 14.28 12.35 -24.93
C MET A 111 13.14 11.67 -24.16
N TYR A 112 13.41 11.24 -22.92
CA TYR A 112 12.40 10.61 -22.06
C TYR A 112 11.28 11.60 -21.68
N ARG A 113 11.64 12.84 -21.35
CA ARG A 113 10.65 13.88 -21.02
C ARG A 113 9.75 14.19 -22.21
N THR A 114 10.32 14.36 -23.40
CA THR A 114 9.56 14.65 -24.62
C THR A 114 8.59 13.51 -24.94
N GLN A 115 9.04 12.26 -24.88
CA GLN A 115 8.18 11.11 -25.11
C GLN A 115 7.04 11.03 -24.09
N ALA A 116 7.34 11.23 -22.80
CA ALA A 116 6.31 11.22 -21.74
C ALA A 116 5.25 12.32 -21.94
N VAL A 117 5.64 13.52 -22.39
CA VAL A 117 4.69 14.60 -22.71
C VAL A 117 3.80 14.23 -23.89
N MET A 118 4.37 13.64 -24.94
CA MET A 118 3.60 13.18 -26.11
C MET A 118 2.58 12.11 -25.73
N GLU A 119 2.97 11.12 -24.92
CA GLU A 119 2.08 10.06 -24.48
C GLU A 119 0.98 10.57 -23.53
N ALA A 120 1.32 11.48 -22.60
CA ALA A 120 0.34 12.11 -21.72
C ALA A 120 -0.70 12.95 -22.49
N GLU A 121 -0.28 13.62 -23.57
CA GLU A 121 -1.19 14.36 -24.47
C GLU A 121 -2.18 13.42 -25.18
N ILE A 122 -1.74 12.23 -25.60
CA ILE A 122 -2.64 11.20 -26.18
C ILE A 122 -3.68 10.76 -25.14
N VAL A 123 -3.25 10.48 -23.91
CA VAL A 123 -4.18 10.12 -22.82
C VAL A 123 -5.15 11.26 -22.53
N TYR A 124 -4.68 12.51 -22.52
CA TYR A 124 -5.53 13.68 -22.30
C TYR A 124 -6.62 13.81 -23.36
N ARG A 125 -6.31 13.61 -24.64
CA ARG A 125 -7.33 13.59 -25.71
C ARG A 125 -8.39 12.53 -25.48
N LYS A 126 -7.99 11.31 -25.11
CA LYS A 126 -8.93 10.23 -24.78
C LYS A 126 -9.80 10.58 -23.57
N VAL A 127 -9.25 11.27 -22.56
CA VAL A 127 -10.04 11.81 -21.44
C VAL A 127 -11.10 12.80 -21.95
N GLN A 128 -10.71 13.75 -22.80
CA GLN A 128 -11.66 14.74 -23.35
C GLN A 128 -12.76 14.09 -24.19
N GLU A 129 -12.44 13.06 -24.98
CA GLU A 129 -13.43 12.28 -25.74
C GLU A 129 -14.46 11.63 -24.80
N ILE A 130 -14.01 10.98 -23.72
CA ILE A 130 -14.90 10.34 -22.75
C ILE A 130 -15.75 11.38 -22.02
N VAL A 131 -15.16 12.50 -21.61
CA VAL A 131 -15.88 13.60 -20.93
C VAL A 131 -16.97 14.17 -21.83
N ALA A 132 -16.66 14.39 -23.12
CA ALA A 132 -17.62 14.88 -24.10
C ALA A 132 -18.76 13.86 -24.34
N GLN A 133 -18.45 12.56 -24.41
CA GLN A 133 -19.45 11.51 -24.57
C GLN A 133 -20.40 11.41 -23.35
N LEU A 134 -19.85 11.48 -22.14
CA LEU A 134 -20.60 11.33 -20.90
C LEU A 134 -21.26 12.64 -20.41
N HIS A 135 -20.90 13.78 -21.01
CA HIS A 135 -21.34 15.11 -20.63
C HIS A 135 -21.05 15.42 -19.13
N CYS A 136 -19.88 15.04 -18.66
CA CYS A 136 -19.43 15.26 -17.27
C CYS A 136 -18.46 16.45 -17.15
N GLU A 137 -18.00 16.72 -15.93
CA GLU A 137 -17.08 17.83 -15.65
C GLU A 137 -15.74 17.68 -16.38
N SER A 138 -15.17 18.81 -16.81
CA SER A 138 -13.89 18.84 -17.50
C SER A 138 -12.73 18.49 -16.55
N ILE A 139 -11.87 17.57 -16.97
CA ILE A 139 -10.64 17.22 -16.26
C ILE A 139 -9.48 18.02 -16.86
N SER A 140 -8.67 18.65 -16.00
CA SER A 140 -7.57 19.50 -16.44
C SER A 140 -6.41 18.71 -17.04
N GLU A 141 -5.72 19.30 -18.02
CA GLU A 141 -4.51 18.72 -18.62
C GLU A 141 -3.40 18.47 -17.58
N THR A 142 -3.27 19.36 -16.59
CA THR A 142 -2.32 19.23 -15.49
C THR A 142 -2.59 17.99 -14.63
N GLU A 143 -3.86 17.68 -14.37
CA GLU A 143 -4.26 16.50 -13.59
C GLU A 143 -3.97 15.21 -14.37
N VAL A 144 -4.27 15.18 -15.67
CA VAL A 144 -3.96 14.01 -16.52
C VAL A 144 -2.45 13.80 -16.65
N LYS A 145 -1.66 14.87 -16.82
CA LYS A 145 -0.19 14.76 -16.85
C LYS A 145 0.37 14.21 -15.54
N LEU A 146 -0.15 14.65 -14.39
CA LEU A 146 0.23 14.11 -13.09
C LEU A 146 -0.16 12.63 -12.98
N PHE A 147 -1.37 12.27 -13.40
CA PHE A 147 -1.85 10.89 -13.42
C PHE A 147 -0.97 9.99 -14.30
N CYS A 148 -0.61 10.41 -15.53
CA CYS A 148 0.28 9.66 -16.41
C CYS A 148 1.66 9.45 -15.80
N ARG A 149 2.22 10.49 -15.15
CA ARG A 149 3.52 10.40 -14.45
C ARG A 149 3.51 9.35 -13.33
N HIS A 150 2.36 9.13 -12.70
CA HIS A 150 2.18 8.18 -11.59
C HIS A 150 1.32 6.97 -11.96
N SER A 151 1.19 6.66 -13.25
CA SER A 151 0.36 5.55 -13.75
C SER A 151 0.82 4.17 -13.24
N HIS A 152 2.10 4.06 -12.89
CA HIS A 152 2.70 2.87 -12.28
C HIS A 152 2.40 2.73 -10.77
N ASP A 153 2.06 3.83 -10.11
CA ASP A 153 1.89 3.93 -8.66
C ASP A 153 0.40 3.96 -8.24
N LEU A 154 -0.52 3.80 -9.20
CA LEU A 154 -1.96 3.87 -8.90
C LEU A 154 -2.36 2.83 -7.86
N HIS A 155 -3.16 3.28 -6.90
CA HIS A 155 -3.63 2.44 -5.81
C HIS A 155 -5.09 2.71 -5.51
N LEU A 156 -5.82 1.62 -5.25
CA LEU A 156 -7.18 1.65 -4.78
C LEU A 156 -7.23 0.90 -3.45
N ILE A 157 -7.75 1.55 -2.42
CA ILE A 157 -8.09 0.92 -1.14
C ILE A 157 -9.61 0.91 -1.04
N ARG A 158 -10.19 -0.27 -0.83
CA ARG A 158 -11.61 -0.45 -0.55
C ARG A 158 -11.73 -0.81 0.93
N GLY A 159 -12.22 0.14 1.72
CA GLY A 159 -12.51 -0.12 3.13
C GLY A 159 -13.65 -1.11 3.29
N SER A 160 -13.65 -1.83 4.41
CA SER A 160 -14.78 -2.66 4.84
C SER A 160 -15.72 -1.85 5.74
N ASN A 161 -16.96 -2.33 5.85
CA ASN A 161 -17.95 -1.72 6.71
C ASN A 161 -17.74 -2.20 8.16
N ILE A 162 -17.56 -1.27 9.10
CA ILE A 162 -17.42 -1.58 10.53
C ILE A 162 -18.58 -2.44 11.08
N ALA A 163 -19.80 -2.28 10.56
CA ALA A 163 -20.93 -3.11 10.97
C ALA A 163 -20.73 -4.59 10.60
N MET A 164 -20.06 -4.89 9.48
CA MET A 164 -19.73 -6.27 9.09
C MET A 164 -18.61 -6.84 9.95
N GLU A 165 -17.63 -6.03 10.33
CA GLU A 165 -16.57 -6.43 11.28
C GLU A 165 -17.13 -6.82 12.65
N TYR A 166 -18.20 -6.15 13.10
CA TYR A 166 -18.86 -6.46 14.38
C TYR A 166 -19.73 -7.71 14.31
N GLN A 167 -20.13 -8.16 13.11
CA GLN A 167 -20.91 -9.38 12.89
C GLN A 167 -19.99 -10.60 12.90
N LEU A 168 -19.50 -10.97 14.09
CA LEU A 168 -18.62 -12.12 14.29
C LEU A 168 -19.27 -13.47 13.94
N GLY A 169 -20.60 -13.52 13.75
CA GLY A 169 -21.29 -14.69 13.20
C GLY A 169 -21.14 -14.86 11.68
N SER A 170 -20.51 -13.92 10.97
CA SER A 170 -20.18 -14.05 9.56
C SER A 170 -18.86 -14.83 9.38
N ASN A 171 -18.90 -15.92 8.61
CA ASN A 171 -17.80 -16.89 8.52
C ASN A 171 -16.45 -16.27 8.09
N SER A 172 -16.41 -15.20 7.30
CA SER A 172 -15.15 -14.68 6.76
C SER A 172 -14.29 -13.94 7.80
N VAL A 173 -14.89 -13.04 8.58
CA VAL A 173 -14.17 -12.25 9.59
C VAL A 173 -13.76 -13.14 10.77
N ALA A 174 -14.66 -14.00 11.23
CA ALA A 174 -14.36 -14.97 12.29
C ALA A 174 -13.21 -15.90 11.89
N SER A 175 -13.25 -16.49 10.69
CA SER A 175 -12.17 -17.37 10.21
C SER A 175 -10.84 -16.63 10.08
N TYR A 176 -10.86 -15.36 9.66
CA TYR A 176 -9.65 -14.53 9.57
C TYR A 176 -9.05 -14.31 10.96
N ILE A 177 -9.87 -13.88 11.93
CA ILE A 177 -9.44 -13.67 13.31
C ILE A 177 -8.91 -14.98 13.92
N ALA A 178 -9.63 -16.09 13.77
CA ALA A 178 -9.24 -17.41 14.28
C ALA A 178 -7.86 -17.82 13.77
N ARG A 179 -7.60 -17.68 12.47
CA ARG A 179 -6.30 -17.98 11.86
C ARG A 179 -5.16 -17.18 12.50
N TYR A 180 -5.36 -15.89 12.76
CA TYR A 180 -4.34 -15.06 13.42
C TYR A 180 -4.17 -15.38 14.90
N LEU A 181 -5.21 -15.85 15.60
CA LEU A 181 -5.08 -16.24 17.00
C LEU A 181 -4.29 -17.55 17.18
N GLU A 182 -4.20 -18.40 16.15
CA GLU A 182 -3.38 -19.62 16.16
C GLU A 182 -1.87 -19.33 15.98
N GLU A 183 -1.51 -18.19 15.40
CA GLU A 183 -0.13 -17.79 15.18
C GLU A 183 0.51 -17.31 16.52
N PRO A 184 1.77 -17.68 16.82
CA PRO A 184 2.44 -17.27 18.06
C PRO A 184 2.75 -15.77 18.05
N ASP A 185 2.63 -15.12 19.22
CA ASP A 185 2.96 -13.69 19.44
C ASP A 185 2.18 -12.68 18.60
N VAL A 186 0.93 -13.02 18.29
CA VAL A 186 0.12 -12.20 17.39
C VAL A 186 -0.61 -11.08 18.11
N MET A 187 -0.48 -9.88 17.55
CA MET A 187 -1.14 -8.65 18.01
C MET A 187 -2.67 -8.70 17.97
N MET A 188 -3.27 -9.68 17.30
CA MET A 188 -4.72 -9.94 17.27
C MET A 188 -5.30 -10.19 18.67
N VAL A 189 -4.50 -10.67 19.62
CA VAL A 189 -4.96 -10.80 21.02
C VAL A 189 -5.41 -9.45 21.59
N HIS A 190 -4.72 -8.35 21.24
CA HIS A 190 -5.09 -7.01 21.69
C HIS A 190 -6.42 -6.55 21.06
N TYR A 191 -6.69 -6.91 19.81
CA TYR A 191 -7.98 -6.65 19.17
C TYR A 191 -9.12 -7.32 19.95
N ILE A 192 -8.98 -8.62 20.25
CA ILE A 192 -9.98 -9.38 21.01
C ILE A 192 -10.19 -8.76 22.39
N LEU A 193 -9.11 -8.38 23.09
CA LEU A 193 -9.20 -7.79 24.42
C LEU A 193 -9.88 -6.42 24.39
N LEU A 194 -9.62 -5.59 23.37
CA LEU A 194 -10.31 -4.31 23.21
C LEU A 194 -11.81 -4.49 22.96
N ARG A 195 -12.20 -5.46 22.12
CA ARG A 195 -13.61 -5.85 21.91
C ARG A 195 -14.25 -6.39 23.19
N ALA A 196 -13.52 -7.20 23.95
CA ALA A 196 -13.98 -7.74 25.23
C ALA A 196 -14.14 -6.63 26.30
N ALA A 197 -13.22 -5.66 26.33
CA ALA A 197 -13.29 -4.51 27.23
C ALA A 197 -14.46 -3.58 26.88
N GLU A 198 -14.80 -3.42 25.59
CA GLU A 198 -16.00 -2.71 25.17
C GLU A 198 -17.27 -3.42 25.66
N ILE A 199 -17.34 -4.73 25.49
CA ILE A 199 -18.42 -5.56 26.03
C ILE A 199 -18.54 -5.35 27.55
N PHE A 200 -17.44 -5.51 28.28
CA PHE A 200 -17.39 -5.34 29.72
C PHE A 200 -17.93 -3.95 30.12
N ARG A 201 -17.49 -2.90 29.41
CA ARG A 201 -17.94 -1.53 29.66
C ARG A 201 -19.43 -1.34 29.42
N SER A 202 -20.01 -2.02 28.44
CA SER A 202 -21.47 -1.96 28.20
C SER A 202 -22.28 -2.69 29.28
N GLU A 203 -21.73 -3.74 29.88
CA GLU A 203 -22.41 -4.53 30.94
C GLU A 203 -22.23 -3.92 32.33
N HIS A 204 -21.09 -3.28 32.60
CA HIS A 204 -20.71 -2.80 33.93
C HIS A 204 -20.59 -1.27 34.04
N CYS A 205 -20.76 -0.54 32.94
CA CYS A 205 -20.67 0.93 32.86
C CYS A 205 -19.32 1.52 33.31
N ARG A 206 -18.24 0.74 33.26
CA ARG A 206 -16.87 1.13 33.66
C ARG A 206 -15.82 0.30 32.95
N ALA A 207 -14.55 0.70 32.99
CA ALA A 207 -13.47 -0.09 32.41
C ALA A 207 -13.11 -1.32 33.29
N PRO A 208 -12.60 -2.41 32.69
CA PRO A 208 -12.10 -3.55 33.45
C PRO A 208 -10.91 -3.11 34.33
N GLY A 209 -10.99 -3.43 35.63
CA GLY A 209 -9.97 -3.11 36.64
C GLY A 209 -9.88 -1.64 37.06
N GLU A 210 -10.86 -0.81 36.69
CA GLU A 210 -10.94 0.56 37.19
C GLU A 210 -11.21 0.61 38.71
N TRP A 211 -12.08 -0.27 39.21
CA TRP A 211 -12.48 -0.31 40.62
C TRP A 211 -12.08 -1.60 41.33
N GLU A 212 -12.18 -2.76 40.66
CA GLU A 212 -11.96 -4.07 41.27
C GLU A 212 -11.09 -4.97 40.35
N PRO A 213 -9.78 -4.69 40.20
CA PRO A 213 -8.89 -5.42 39.29
C PRO A 213 -8.97 -6.95 39.43
N GLU A 214 -8.93 -7.46 40.65
CA GLU A 214 -8.91 -8.90 40.92
C GLU A 214 -10.25 -9.58 40.57
N ALA A 215 -11.37 -8.95 40.91
CA ALA A 215 -12.69 -9.48 40.64
C ALA A 215 -13.09 -9.36 39.16
N ASP A 216 -12.57 -8.33 38.47
CA ASP A 216 -12.88 -8.06 37.08
C ASP A 216 -12.19 -9.01 36.11
N ILE A 217 -11.07 -9.63 36.49
CA ILE A 217 -10.41 -10.65 35.66
C ILE A 217 -11.38 -11.77 35.27
N ALA A 218 -12.15 -12.29 36.22
CA ALA A 218 -13.11 -13.37 35.97
C ALA A 218 -14.28 -12.90 35.07
N LYS A 219 -14.74 -11.66 35.26
CA LYS A 219 -15.80 -11.04 34.46
C LYS A 219 -15.33 -10.79 33.03
N LEU A 220 -14.14 -10.19 32.84
CA LEU A 220 -13.54 -9.94 31.53
C LEU A 220 -13.25 -11.26 30.80
N LYS A 221 -12.77 -12.28 31.50
CA LYS A 221 -12.58 -13.62 30.93
C LYS A 221 -13.90 -14.19 30.38
N THR A 222 -15.02 -13.95 31.05
CA THR A 222 -16.35 -14.32 30.56
C THR A 222 -16.69 -13.59 29.25
N CYS A 223 -16.39 -12.29 29.15
CA CYS A 223 -16.57 -11.52 27.92
C CYS A 223 -15.70 -12.05 26.76
N VAL A 224 -14.43 -12.38 27.04
CA VAL A 224 -13.50 -12.98 26.06
C VAL A 224 -14.01 -14.34 25.60
N SER A 225 -14.42 -15.23 26.50
CA SER A 225 -14.97 -16.55 26.16
C SER A 225 -16.22 -16.45 25.29
N ARG A 226 -17.08 -15.45 25.53
CA ARG A 226 -18.25 -15.20 24.68
C ARG A 226 -17.84 -14.84 23.25
N LEU A 227 -16.92 -13.88 23.08
CA LEU A 227 -16.40 -13.50 21.76
C LEU A 227 -15.75 -14.67 21.03
N LEU A 228 -14.96 -15.47 21.74
CA LEU A 228 -14.30 -16.65 21.19
C LEU A 228 -15.28 -17.74 20.76
N THR A 229 -16.40 -17.88 21.47
CA THR A 229 -17.49 -18.76 21.08
C THR A 229 -18.12 -18.29 19.76
N ASP A 230 -18.37 -17.00 19.61
CA ASP A 230 -18.92 -16.42 18.37
C ASP A 230 -17.95 -16.60 17.19
N ILE A 231 -16.64 -16.46 17.44
CA ILE A 231 -15.58 -16.64 16.44
C ILE A 231 -15.32 -18.14 16.13
N SER A 232 -15.87 -19.06 16.94
CA SER A 232 -15.56 -20.49 16.88
C SER A 232 -14.07 -20.81 17.06
N CYS A 233 -13.35 -20.02 17.87
CA CYS A 233 -11.93 -20.20 18.15
C CYS A 233 -11.73 -20.41 19.66
N SER A 234 -11.22 -21.57 20.07
CA SER A 234 -10.99 -21.91 21.48
C SER A 234 -9.82 -22.88 21.60
N PRO A 235 -8.93 -22.75 22.60
CA PRO A 235 -8.96 -21.81 23.74
C PRO A 235 -8.31 -20.44 23.43
N PHE A 236 -8.49 -19.47 24.33
CA PHE A 236 -7.76 -18.19 24.24
C PHE A 236 -6.26 -18.44 24.44
N PRO A 237 -5.38 -17.95 23.55
CA PRO A 237 -3.97 -18.33 23.61
C PRO A 237 -3.20 -17.76 24.81
N LYS A 238 -3.64 -16.65 25.43
CA LYS A 238 -2.83 -15.94 26.44
C LYS A 238 -3.65 -15.27 27.56
N ASP A 239 -4.04 -16.05 28.56
CA ASP A 239 -4.77 -15.56 29.75
C ASP A 239 -4.05 -14.40 30.48
N ASP A 240 -2.71 -14.35 30.45
CA ASP A 240 -1.92 -13.26 31.05
C ASP A 240 -2.31 -11.87 30.51
N HIS A 241 -2.73 -11.76 29.25
CA HIS A 241 -3.17 -10.47 28.71
C HIS A 241 -4.54 -10.03 29.25
N ILE A 242 -5.36 -10.94 29.78
CA ILE A 242 -6.61 -10.58 30.48
C ILE A 242 -6.27 -9.88 31.80
N HIS A 243 -5.28 -10.42 32.53
CA HIS A 243 -4.76 -9.80 33.74
C HIS A 243 -4.18 -8.40 33.44
N GLU A 244 -3.37 -8.30 32.38
CA GLU A 244 -2.75 -7.03 31.98
C GLU A 244 -3.81 -6.00 31.52
N MET A 245 -4.86 -6.41 30.81
CA MET A 245 -5.97 -5.51 30.43
C MET A 245 -6.71 -4.96 31.65
N CYS A 246 -6.93 -5.78 32.69
CA CYS A 246 -7.50 -5.30 33.96
C CYS A 246 -6.53 -4.36 34.69
N ARG A 247 -5.23 -4.65 34.65
CA ARG A 247 -4.19 -3.79 35.24
C ARG A 247 -4.15 -2.40 34.60
N TYR A 248 -4.47 -2.27 33.31
CA TYR A 248 -4.56 -0.97 32.66
C TYR A 248 -5.65 -0.08 33.27
N GLY A 249 -6.73 -0.65 33.81
CA GLY A 249 -7.76 0.09 34.54
C GLY A 249 -8.45 1.19 33.73
N GLY A 250 -8.45 1.10 32.40
CA GLY A 250 -8.97 2.15 31.50
C GLY A 250 -8.09 3.41 31.40
N ALA A 251 -6.83 3.36 31.85
CA ALA A 251 -5.93 4.49 31.80
C ALA A 251 -5.53 4.87 30.36
N GLU A 252 -5.41 6.17 30.11
CA GLU A 252 -4.87 6.73 28.88
C GLU A 252 -3.46 7.30 29.15
N ILE A 253 -2.43 6.58 28.69
CA ILE A 253 -1.03 6.97 28.94
C ILE A 253 -0.58 7.98 27.87
N HIS A 254 -0.10 9.15 28.31
CA HIS A 254 0.31 10.25 27.42
C HIS A 254 1.25 9.83 26.29
N SER A 255 2.28 9.01 26.55
CA SER A 255 3.23 8.57 25.53
C SER A 255 2.59 7.68 24.45
N VAL A 256 1.65 6.81 24.84
CA VAL A 256 0.91 5.95 23.90
C VAL A 256 -0.04 6.80 23.06
N SER A 257 -0.77 7.73 23.69
CA SER A 257 -1.64 8.66 22.97
C SER A 257 -0.86 9.59 22.04
N ALA A 258 0.31 10.08 22.44
CA ALA A 258 1.17 10.91 21.59
C ALA A 258 1.67 10.14 20.36
N PHE A 259 2.09 8.88 20.52
CA PHE A 259 2.47 8.01 19.42
C PHE A 259 1.31 7.81 18.44
N LEU A 260 0.15 7.36 18.94
CA LEU A 260 -1.03 7.14 18.11
C LEU A 260 -1.51 8.43 17.44
N GLY A 261 -1.45 9.57 18.14
CA GLY A 261 -1.79 10.89 17.60
C GLY A 261 -0.94 11.26 16.40
N GLY A 262 0.36 10.96 16.42
CA GLY A 262 1.25 11.14 15.27
C GLY A 262 0.86 10.25 14.07
N CYS A 263 0.57 8.98 14.31
CA CYS A 263 0.10 8.06 13.28
C CYS A 263 -1.22 8.52 12.65
N ILE A 264 -2.22 8.83 13.48
CA ILE A 264 -3.56 9.26 13.04
C ILE A 264 -3.48 10.56 12.25
N ALA A 265 -2.69 11.53 12.72
CA ALA A 265 -2.51 12.80 12.01
C ALA A 265 -1.93 12.58 10.60
N GLN A 266 -0.95 11.69 10.46
CA GLN A 266 -0.40 11.36 9.16
C GLN A 266 -1.42 10.65 8.26
N GLU A 267 -2.19 9.69 8.77
CA GLU A 267 -3.26 9.04 7.99
C GLU A 267 -4.33 10.03 7.53
N ALA A 268 -4.70 10.99 8.37
CA ALA A 268 -5.62 12.07 7.99
C ALA A 268 -5.05 12.94 6.85
N ILE A 269 -3.76 13.29 6.91
CA ILE A 269 -3.08 14.03 5.83
C ILE A 269 -3.14 13.24 4.52
N LYS A 270 -2.87 11.92 4.55
CA LYS A 270 -2.94 11.08 3.34
C LYS A 270 -4.33 11.09 2.71
N ILE A 271 -5.37 10.96 3.53
CA ILE A 271 -6.77 10.97 3.06
C ILE A 271 -7.15 12.32 2.45
N VAL A 272 -6.84 13.42 3.13
CA VAL A 272 -7.18 14.78 2.68
C VAL A 272 -6.44 15.13 1.39
N THR A 273 -5.14 14.85 1.34
CA THR A 273 -4.30 15.19 0.18
C THR A 273 -4.46 14.21 -0.97
N LYS A 274 -5.01 13.01 -0.71
CA LYS A 274 -5.02 11.87 -1.63
C LYS A 274 -3.60 11.51 -2.10
N GLN A 275 -2.61 11.73 -1.24
CA GLN A 275 -1.21 11.40 -1.47
C GLN A 275 -0.75 10.33 -0.48
N TYR A 276 0.13 9.45 -0.94
CA TYR A 276 0.56 8.22 -0.24
C TYR A 276 -0.57 7.21 -0.02
N ASN A 277 -0.19 6.01 0.41
CA ASN A 277 -1.13 4.93 0.70
C ASN A 277 -1.47 4.94 2.20
N PRO A 278 -2.75 5.15 2.57
CA PRO A 278 -3.17 5.00 3.96
C PRO A 278 -3.15 3.53 4.39
N VAL A 279 -3.14 3.32 5.70
CA VAL A 279 -3.26 1.98 6.29
C VAL A 279 -4.61 1.39 5.91
N ASN A 280 -4.61 0.13 5.46
CA ASN A 280 -5.83 -0.56 5.09
C ASN A 280 -6.46 -1.23 6.32
N ASN A 281 -7.57 -0.64 6.79
CA ASN A 281 -8.42 -1.13 7.87
C ASN A 281 -7.81 -0.89 9.28
N THR A 282 -7.38 -1.91 10.01
CA THR A 282 -7.08 -1.78 11.45
C THR A 282 -5.58 -1.79 11.73
N PHE A 283 -5.11 -0.83 12.52
CA PHE A 283 -3.74 -0.74 13.03
C PHE A 283 -3.72 -0.93 14.55
N ILE A 284 -2.85 -1.81 15.03
CA ILE A 284 -2.68 -2.09 16.46
C ILE A 284 -1.25 -1.76 16.85
N TYR A 285 -1.11 -1.05 17.96
CA TYR A 285 0.16 -0.74 18.60
C TYR A 285 0.17 -1.28 20.03
N ASP A 286 1.22 -2.04 20.37
CA ASP A 286 1.50 -2.46 21.73
C ASP A 286 2.70 -1.66 22.26
N GLY A 287 2.42 -0.74 23.19
CA GLY A 287 3.43 0.11 23.80
C GLY A 287 4.37 -0.63 24.75
N ALA A 288 4.00 -1.81 25.25
CA ALA A 288 4.85 -2.60 26.16
C ALA A 288 5.95 -3.33 25.38
N SER A 289 5.60 -3.96 24.25
CA SER A 289 6.57 -4.66 23.39
C SER A 289 7.14 -3.80 22.27
N THR A 290 6.62 -2.59 22.08
CA THR A 290 6.95 -1.65 20.97
C THR A 290 6.68 -2.22 19.57
N ASN A 291 5.75 -3.18 19.48
CA ASN A 291 5.36 -3.81 18.22
C ASN A 291 4.09 -3.18 17.64
N THR A 292 3.95 -3.30 16.33
CA THR A 292 2.78 -2.85 15.58
C THR A 292 2.32 -3.91 14.59
N ALA A 293 1.02 -3.98 14.33
CA ALA A 293 0.45 -4.84 13.29
C ALA A 293 -0.69 -4.15 12.55
N THR A 294 -0.94 -4.59 11.32
CA THR A 294 -2.09 -4.16 10.52
C THR A 294 -2.93 -5.37 10.14
N PHE A 295 -4.24 -5.26 10.26
CA PHE A 295 -5.21 -6.30 9.96
C PHE A 295 -6.27 -5.78 8.99
N THR A 296 -6.72 -6.64 8.08
CA THR A 296 -7.74 -6.32 7.08
C THR A 296 -8.88 -7.32 7.19
N PHE A 297 -9.87 -6.95 7.99
CA PHE A 297 -11.16 -7.64 8.14
C PHE A 297 -12.08 -7.42 6.94
#